data_AF-A0A4Q6B9S9-F1
#
_entry.id   AF-A0A4Q6B9S9-F1
#
_cell.length_a   1.000
_cell.length_b   1.000
_cell.length_c   1.000
_cell.angle_alpha   90.00
_cell.angle_beta   90.00
_cell.angle_gamma   90.00
#
_symmetry.space_group_name_H-M   'P 1'
#
loop_
_entity.id
_entity.type
_entity.pdbx_description
1 polymer ?
#
loop_
_entity_poly.entity_id
_entity_poly.type
_entity_poly.pdbx_seq_one_letter_code
_entity_poly.pdbx_strand_id
1 'polypeptide(L)'
;MTTTLDRYFKISQRGSSVGQEVRGGVVTFLTMAYIIVLNPIILSGVADADGKFLGGGTEPGSGFATIAACTALVAGVLTILMGVVANFPIALATGLGLNAFVAFSVATQMTWADAMGLVVLEGIVILVLVLTGFRKAVFDAVPGQLKTAIAVGIGLFLTLIGLIDAGFVRATGNAAPPIGMGIGGELSGWPVLVFCFGLLLMISLHTRRVPGAILIGIVVTTIVAIIVQAITDTPASGGDPTSKGWNLNVPAWPDKIVETPDLSLLGDFNLLGSFDRVGVVAAVLLVFT
;
A
#
# COMPACT_ATOMS: atom_id res chain seq x y z
N MET A 1 39.63 8.55 -0.74
CA MET A 1 39.34 8.11 -2.12
C MET A 1 37.83 8.06 -2.27
N THR A 2 37.24 8.97 -3.04
CA THR A 2 35.79 8.94 -3.29
C THR A 2 35.50 7.76 -4.22
N THR A 3 34.78 6.77 -3.71
CA THR A 3 34.35 5.57 -4.45
C THR A 3 33.49 5.99 -5.66
N THR A 4 33.46 5.19 -6.73
CA THR A 4 32.65 5.46 -7.94
C THR A 4 31.18 5.72 -7.61
N LEU A 5 30.66 5.02 -6.59
CA LEU A 5 29.34 5.21 -5.97
C LEU A 5 29.15 6.62 -5.39
N ASP A 6 30.12 7.11 -4.64
CA ASP A 6 30.08 8.44 -4.04
C ASP A 6 30.10 9.55 -5.09
N ARG A 7 30.84 9.36 -6.19
CA ARG A 7 30.87 10.31 -7.32
C ARG A 7 29.54 10.34 -8.09
N TYR A 8 28.91 9.18 -8.30
CA TYR A 8 27.68 9.08 -9.08
C TYR A 8 26.46 9.63 -8.34
N PHE A 9 26.28 9.22 -7.08
CA PHE A 9 25.15 9.65 -6.25
C PHE A 9 25.43 10.95 -5.47
N LYS A 10 26.67 11.46 -5.55
CA LYS A 10 27.11 12.67 -4.85
C LYS A 10 26.87 12.58 -3.34
N ILE A 11 27.12 11.41 -2.74
CA ILE A 11 26.73 11.08 -1.35
C ILE A 11 27.40 12.05 -0.36
N SER A 12 28.72 12.22 -0.47
CA SER A 12 29.48 13.14 0.38
C SER A 12 29.12 14.61 0.14
N GLN A 13 28.78 14.99 -1.10
CA GLN A 13 28.33 16.35 -1.42
C GLN A 13 26.94 16.65 -0.83
N ARG A 14 26.10 15.61 -0.68
CA ARG A 14 24.80 15.68 -0.02
C ARG A 14 24.91 15.61 1.52
N GLY A 15 26.12 15.52 2.07
CA GLY A 15 26.37 15.46 3.51
C GLY A 15 25.97 14.14 4.17
N SER A 16 25.88 13.05 3.39
CA SER A 16 25.47 11.73 3.87
C SER A 16 26.64 10.73 3.84
N SER A 17 26.41 9.52 4.34
CA SER A 17 27.35 8.40 4.31
C SER A 17 26.67 7.14 3.82
N VAL A 18 27.44 6.18 3.27
CA VAL A 18 26.88 4.92 2.75
C VAL A 18 26.02 4.20 3.79
N GLY A 19 26.46 4.14 5.05
CA GLY A 19 25.67 3.53 6.13
C GLY A 19 24.36 4.28 6.43
N GLN A 20 24.38 5.61 6.33
CA GLN A 20 23.18 6.44 6.51
C GLN A 20 22.18 6.27 5.36
N GLU A 21 22.67 6.18 4.11
CA GLU A 21 21.84 5.90 2.93
C GLU A 21 21.21 4.50 2.99
N VAL A 22 21.98 3.47 3.34
CA VAL A 22 21.47 2.10 3.49
C VAL A 22 20.41 2.04 4.59
N ARG A 23 20.68 2.64 5.77
CA ARG A 23 19.71 2.69 6.85
C ARG A 23 18.45 3.48 6.44
N GLY A 24 18.62 4.60 5.74
CA GLY A 24 17.52 5.40 5.21
C GLY A 24 16.66 4.60 4.24
N GLY A 25 17.28 3.90 3.30
CA GLY A 25 16.59 3.03 2.34
C GLY A 25 15.81 1.89 3.03
N VAL A 26 16.42 1.23 4.03
CA VAL A 26 15.73 0.17 4.81
C VAL A 26 14.55 0.74 5.59
N VAL A 27 14.70 1.90 6.21
CA VAL A 27 13.59 2.57 6.91
C VAL A 27 12.47 2.89 5.91
N THR A 28 12.79 3.52 4.77
CA THR A 28 11.81 3.85 3.73
C THR A 28 11.08 2.60 3.23
N PHE A 29 11.81 1.53 2.94
CA PHE A 29 11.24 0.25 2.54
C PHE A 29 10.23 -0.27 3.57
N LEU A 30 10.62 -0.36 4.85
CA LEU A 30 9.72 -0.84 5.90
C LEU A 30 8.52 0.08 6.11
N THR A 31 8.69 1.39 5.98
CA THR A 31 7.57 2.34 6.07
C THR A 31 6.58 2.20 4.93
N MET A 32 6.99 1.69 3.77
CA MET A 32 6.14 1.45 2.61
C MET A 32 5.68 -0.01 2.48
N ALA A 33 6.27 -0.93 3.26
CA ALA A 33 5.97 -2.36 3.18
C ALA A 33 4.50 -2.69 3.48
N TYR A 34 3.77 -1.82 4.20
CA TYR A 34 2.32 -1.97 4.38
C TYR A 34 1.58 -2.09 3.04
N ILE A 35 2.10 -1.49 1.96
CA ILE A 35 1.49 -1.55 0.62
C ILE A 35 1.45 -2.98 0.08
N ILE A 36 2.46 -3.81 0.42
CA ILE A 36 2.57 -5.21 0.00
C ILE A 36 1.41 -6.04 0.56
N VAL A 37 0.87 -5.66 1.72
CA VAL A 37 -0.27 -6.32 2.34
C VAL A 37 -1.58 -5.63 1.95
N LEU A 38 -1.62 -4.30 2.03
CA LEU A 38 -2.86 -3.55 1.90
C LEU A 38 -3.39 -3.50 0.46
N ASN A 39 -2.50 -3.37 -0.52
CA ASN A 39 -2.93 -3.34 -1.92
C ASN A 39 -3.64 -4.64 -2.34
N PRO A 40 -3.09 -5.85 -2.04
CA PRO A 40 -3.82 -7.10 -2.20
C PRO A 40 -5.15 -7.13 -1.45
N ILE A 41 -5.23 -6.69 -0.18
CA ILE A 41 -6.50 -6.71 0.57
C ILE A 41 -7.61 -5.96 -0.16
N ILE A 42 -7.29 -4.80 -0.74
CA ILE A 42 -8.27 -4.01 -1.49
C ILE A 42 -8.65 -4.71 -2.80
N LEU A 43 -7.66 -5.20 -3.56
CA LEU A 43 -7.89 -5.71 -4.92
C LEU A 43 -8.41 -7.15 -4.97
N SER A 44 -7.95 -8.03 -4.06
CA SER A 44 -8.33 -9.45 -4.05
C SER A 44 -9.72 -9.70 -3.46
N GLY A 45 -10.29 -8.72 -2.76
CA GLY A 45 -11.58 -8.84 -2.09
C GLY A 45 -12.80 -8.52 -2.98
N VAL A 46 -12.58 -8.00 -4.18
CA VAL A 46 -13.66 -7.52 -5.06
C VAL A 46 -13.80 -8.40 -6.29
N ALA A 47 -15.01 -8.91 -6.49
CA ALA A 47 -15.39 -9.61 -7.71
C ALA A 47 -15.67 -8.60 -8.83
N ASP A 48 -15.23 -8.93 -10.04
CA ASP A 48 -15.54 -8.14 -11.23
C ASP A 48 -16.99 -8.35 -11.70
N ALA A 49 -17.38 -7.68 -12.78
CA ALA A 49 -18.72 -7.79 -13.34
C ALA A 49 -19.11 -9.24 -13.77
N ASP A 50 -18.12 -10.09 -14.05
CA ASP A 50 -18.32 -11.50 -14.41
C ASP A 50 -18.18 -12.43 -13.19
N GLY A 51 -18.07 -11.87 -11.97
CA GLY A 51 -17.98 -12.61 -10.70
C GLY A 51 -16.60 -13.20 -10.42
N LYS A 52 -15.56 -12.77 -11.14
CA LYS A 52 -14.19 -13.28 -11.00
C LYS A 52 -13.34 -12.37 -10.13
N PHE A 53 -12.39 -12.96 -9.42
CA PHE A 53 -11.44 -12.20 -8.60
C PHE A 53 -10.11 -12.01 -9.34
N LEU A 54 -9.45 -10.88 -9.08
CA LEU A 54 -8.12 -10.59 -9.63
C LEU A 54 -7.15 -11.67 -9.15
N GLY A 55 -6.43 -12.32 -10.07
CA GLY A 55 -5.50 -13.41 -9.79
C GLY A 55 -6.05 -14.82 -10.07
N GLY A 56 -7.22 -14.94 -10.70
CA GLY A 56 -7.66 -16.17 -11.38
C GLY A 56 -8.41 -17.18 -10.52
N GLY A 57 -8.79 -16.85 -9.29
CA GLY A 57 -9.63 -17.71 -8.46
C GLY A 57 -11.11 -17.31 -8.44
N THR A 58 -11.93 -18.25 -7.99
CA THR A 58 -13.39 -18.09 -7.77
C THR A 58 -13.73 -17.63 -6.36
N GLU A 59 -12.72 -17.47 -5.49
CA GLU A 59 -12.90 -17.09 -4.09
C GLU A 59 -12.24 -15.74 -3.77
N PRO A 60 -12.83 -14.94 -2.86
CA PRO A 60 -12.20 -13.73 -2.35
C PRO A 60 -10.81 -14.04 -1.76
N GLY A 61 -9.80 -13.27 -2.14
CA GLY A 61 -8.43 -13.44 -1.64
C GLY A 61 -7.56 -14.40 -2.45
N SER A 62 -8.11 -15.10 -3.44
CA SER A 62 -7.36 -16.09 -4.25
C SER A 62 -6.13 -15.52 -4.95
N GLY A 63 -6.15 -14.26 -5.38
CA GLY A 63 -5.00 -13.59 -5.99
C GLY A 63 -4.07 -12.85 -5.04
N PHE A 64 -4.23 -12.96 -3.72
CA PHE A 64 -3.49 -12.14 -2.75
C PHE A 64 -1.97 -12.22 -2.97
N ALA A 65 -1.42 -13.43 -3.06
CA ALA A 65 0.01 -13.65 -3.22
C ALA A 65 0.53 -13.11 -4.57
N THR A 66 -0.21 -13.36 -5.66
CA THR A 66 0.16 -12.90 -7.01
C THR A 66 0.12 -11.36 -7.10
N ILE A 67 -0.90 -10.72 -6.53
CA ILE A 67 -1.01 -9.25 -6.49
C ILE A 67 0.13 -8.66 -5.65
N ALA A 68 0.43 -9.26 -4.49
CA ALA A 68 1.51 -8.82 -3.62
C ALA A 68 2.87 -8.91 -4.34
N ALA A 69 3.14 -10.04 -5.00
CA ALA A 69 4.35 -10.29 -5.75
C ALA A 69 4.54 -9.32 -6.91
N CYS A 70 3.50 -9.14 -7.74
CA CYS A 70 3.52 -8.17 -8.84
C CYS A 70 3.71 -6.73 -8.34
N THR A 71 3.01 -6.34 -7.27
CA THR A 71 3.12 -5.01 -6.67
C THR A 71 4.55 -4.75 -6.15
N ALA A 72 5.11 -5.71 -5.41
CA ALA A 72 6.46 -5.60 -4.86
C ALA A 72 7.53 -5.56 -5.97
N LEU A 73 7.38 -6.38 -7.02
CA LEU A 73 8.29 -6.40 -8.15
C LEU A 73 8.28 -5.05 -8.90
N VAL A 74 7.09 -4.56 -9.28
CA VAL A 74 6.95 -3.31 -10.02
C VAL A 74 7.43 -2.12 -9.18
N ALA A 75 7.05 -2.05 -7.89
CA ALA A 75 7.51 -0.99 -6.99
C ALA A 75 9.04 -1.00 -6.81
N GLY A 76 9.63 -2.20 -6.68
CA GLY A 76 11.07 -2.39 -6.58
C GLY A 76 11.80 -1.93 -7.84
N VAL A 77 11.34 -2.37 -9.03
CA VAL A 77 11.92 -1.97 -10.31
C VAL A 77 11.81 -0.47 -10.53
N LEU A 78 10.64 0.13 -10.30
CA LEU A 78 10.44 1.57 -10.48
C LEU A 78 11.27 2.40 -9.49
N THR A 79 11.39 1.95 -8.24
CA THR A 79 12.24 2.61 -7.24
C THR A 79 13.73 2.51 -7.61
N ILE A 80 14.18 1.36 -8.11
CA ILE A 80 15.55 1.19 -8.63
C ILE A 80 15.79 2.12 -9.83
N LEU A 81 14.84 2.20 -10.77
CA LEU A 81 14.94 3.08 -11.92
C LEU A 81 14.98 4.56 -11.51
N MET A 82 14.21 4.97 -10.50
CA MET A 82 14.29 6.33 -9.95
C MET A 82 15.65 6.62 -9.32
N GLY A 83 16.20 5.65 -8.58
CA GLY A 83 17.53 5.79 -7.99
C GLY A 83 18.63 5.84 -9.05
N VAL A 84 18.66 4.89 -9.98
CA VAL A 84 19.76 4.72 -10.94
C VAL A 84 19.63 5.66 -12.14
N VAL A 85 18.46 5.75 -12.76
CA VAL A 85 18.27 6.53 -14.00
C VAL A 85 17.99 7.99 -13.70
N ALA A 86 17.05 8.27 -12.78
CA ALA A 86 16.70 9.65 -12.45
C ALA A 86 17.67 10.29 -11.43
N ASN A 87 18.45 9.49 -10.68
CA ASN A 87 19.32 9.95 -9.60
C ASN A 87 18.59 10.82 -8.55
N PHE A 88 17.33 10.46 -8.28
CA PHE A 88 16.45 11.11 -7.32
C PHE A 88 16.10 10.14 -6.17
N PRO A 89 16.24 10.57 -4.90
CA PRO A 89 15.98 9.72 -3.73
C PRO A 89 14.47 9.66 -3.44
N ILE A 90 13.69 9.11 -4.38
CA ILE A 90 12.24 8.97 -4.27
C ILE A 90 11.88 7.51 -4.47
N ALA A 91 11.21 6.92 -3.48
CA ALA A 91 10.63 5.60 -3.58
C ALA A 91 9.26 5.67 -4.25
N LEU A 92 8.98 4.73 -5.15
CA LEU A 92 7.72 4.65 -5.90
C LEU A 92 7.02 3.35 -5.58
N ALA A 93 5.72 3.45 -5.30
CA ALA A 93 4.82 2.34 -5.13
C ALA A 93 3.41 2.73 -5.59
N THR A 94 2.48 1.78 -5.56
CA THR A 94 1.08 2.03 -5.93
C THR A 94 0.39 3.03 -4.99
N GLY A 95 -0.50 3.85 -5.55
CA GLY A 95 -1.30 4.81 -4.81
C GLY A 95 -2.53 4.18 -4.18
N LEU A 96 -2.62 4.19 -2.85
CA LEU A 96 -3.73 3.59 -2.09
C LEU A 96 -5.10 4.27 -2.25
N GLY A 97 -5.19 5.45 -2.87
CA GLY A 97 -6.49 6.07 -3.16
C GLY A 97 -7.09 5.52 -4.45
N LEU A 98 -6.25 5.39 -5.48
CA LEU A 98 -6.66 4.97 -6.81
C LEU A 98 -7.01 3.49 -6.87
N ASN A 99 -6.33 2.64 -6.09
CA ASN A 99 -6.64 1.21 -6.07
C ASN A 99 -8.06 0.92 -5.54
N ALA A 100 -8.56 1.69 -4.57
CA ALA A 100 -9.92 1.57 -4.06
C ALA A 100 -10.95 2.00 -5.11
N PHE A 101 -10.66 3.09 -5.85
CA PHE A 101 -11.50 3.51 -6.97
C PHE A 101 -11.54 2.42 -8.06
N VAL A 102 -10.39 1.88 -8.46
CA VAL A 102 -10.32 0.80 -9.44
C VAL A 102 -11.09 -0.44 -8.96
N ALA A 103 -10.91 -0.84 -7.69
CA ALA A 103 -11.59 -2.02 -7.14
C ALA A 103 -13.11 -1.83 -7.04
N PHE A 104 -13.57 -0.76 -6.39
CA PHE A 104 -14.98 -0.61 -6.03
C PHE A 104 -15.82 0.08 -7.11
N SER A 105 -15.22 0.94 -7.93
CA SER A 105 -15.95 1.73 -8.93
C SER A 105 -15.75 1.23 -10.36
N VAL A 106 -14.57 0.73 -10.72
CA VAL A 106 -14.27 0.32 -12.10
C VAL A 106 -14.49 -1.18 -12.29
N ALA A 107 -13.84 -2.02 -11.48
CA ALA A 107 -13.86 -3.47 -11.64
C ALA A 107 -15.26 -4.07 -11.45
N THR A 108 -16.16 -3.44 -10.70
CA THR A 108 -17.55 -3.89 -10.55
C THR A 108 -18.40 -3.73 -11.82
N GLN A 109 -17.93 -2.96 -12.80
CA GLN A 109 -18.66 -2.66 -14.05
C GLN A 109 -18.08 -3.33 -15.29
N MET A 110 -16.87 -3.89 -15.22
CA MET A 110 -16.17 -4.53 -16.34
C MET A 110 -15.31 -5.69 -15.86
N THR A 111 -14.62 -6.40 -16.75
CA THR A 111 -13.70 -7.47 -16.32
C THR A 111 -12.43 -6.88 -15.70
N TRP A 112 -11.76 -7.64 -14.83
CA TRP A 112 -10.47 -7.20 -14.27
C TRP A 112 -9.42 -6.88 -15.35
N ALA A 113 -9.40 -7.65 -16.45
CA ALA A 113 -8.50 -7.39 -17.57
C ALA A 113 -8.82 -6.05 -18.25
N ASP A 114 -10.10 -5.72 -18.43
CA ASP A 114 -10.55 -4.45 -19.02
C ASP A 114 -10.22 -3.27 -18.10
N ALA A 115 -10.41 -3.43 -16.78
CA ALA A 115 -10.07 -2.41 -15.79
C ALA A 115 -8.55 -2.13 -15.76
N MET A 116 -7.72 -3.17 -15.79
CA MET A 116 -6.26 -3.03 -15.90
C MET A 116 -5.86 -2.38 -17.23
N GLY A 117 -6.59 -2.66 -18.32
CA GLY A 117 -6.40 -2.00 -19.61
C GLY A 117 -6.63 -0.49 -19.54
N LEU A 118 -7.67 -0.04 -18.81
CA LEU A 118 -7.90 1.39 -18.58
C LEU A 118 -6.76 2.04 -17.79
N VAL A 119 -6.23 1.37 -16.76
CA VAL A 119 -5.08 1.88 -15.99
C VAL A 119 -3.84 2.04 -16.88
N VAL A 120 -3.60 1.11 -17.81
CA VAL A 120 -2.50 1.23 -18.78
C VAL A 120 -2.72 2.41 -19.73
N LEU A 121 -3.94 2.59 -20.25
CA LEU A 121 -4.27 3.71 -21.13
C LEU A 121 -4.15 5.06 -20.42
N GLU A 122 -4.64 5.15 -19.18
CA GLU A 122 -4.44 6.32 -18.33
C GLU A 122 -2.94 6.62 -18.16
N GLY A 123 -2.14 5.61 -17.84
CA GLY A 123 -0.68 5.74 -17.74
C GLY A 123 -0.03 6.29 -19.02
N ILE A 124 -0.48 5.84 -20.19
CA ILE A 124 -0.02 6.34 -21.50
C ILE A 124 -0.46 7.79 -21.71
N VAL A 125 -1.72 8.14 -21.41
CA VAL A 125 -2.23 9.50 -21.53
C VAL A 125 -1.45 10.44 -20.62
N ILE A 126 -1.25 10.07 -19.36
CA ILE A 126 -0.46 10.86 -18.41
C ILE A 126 0.98 11.01 -18.88
N LEU A 127 1.61 9.95 -19.42
CA LEU A 127 2.95 10.02 -20.00
C LEU A 127 3.01 11.06 -21.13
N VAL A 128 2.06 11.04 -22.06
CA VAL A 128 1.98 12.03 -23.15
C VAL A 128 1.79 13.45 -22.60
N LEU A 129 0.94 13.64 -21.59
CA LEU A 129 0.75 14.94 -20.94
C LEU A 129 1.99 15.43 -20.19
N VAL A 130 2.79 14.53 -19.61
CA VAL A 130 4.07 14.87 -19.00
C VAL A 130 5.08 15.29 -20.05
N LEU A 131 5.18 14.55 -21.16
CA LEU A 131 6.12 14.84 -22.25
C LEU A 131 5.80 16.14 -22.99
N THR A 132 4.52 16.49 -23.10
CA THR A 132 4.07 17.76 -23.70
C THR A 132 4.20 18.97 -22.74
N GLY A 133 4.61 18.75 -21.49
CA GLY A 133 4.78 19.81 -20.49
C GLY A 133 3.47 20.27 -19.83
N PHE A 134 2.33 19.72 -20.24
CA PHE A 134 1.01 20.03 -19.69
C PHE A 134 0.92 19.72 -18.19
N ARG A 135 1.64 18.70 -17.70
CA ARG A 135 1.74 18.41 -16.27
C ARG A 135 2.14 19.63 -15.44
N LYS A 136 3.11 20.44 -15.90
CA LYS A 136 3.51 21.64 -15.14
C LYS A 136 2.37 22.64 -15.06
N ALA A 137 1.67 22.89 -16.17
CA ALA A 137 0.52 23.79 -16.21
C ALA A 137 -0.60 23.36 -15.27
N VAL A 138 -0.92 22.07 -15.20
CA VAL A 138 -1.91 21.53 -14.26
C VAL A 138 -1.45 21.70 -12.81
N PHE A 139 -0.20 21.31 -12.51
CA PHE A 139 0.32 21.45 -11.16
C PHE A 139 0.42 22.92 -10.73
N ASP A 140 0.72 23.86 -11.62
CA ASP A 140 0.76 25.29 -11.32
C ASP A 140 -0.63 25.89 -11.15
N ALA A 141 -1.64 25.33 -11.84
CA ALA A 141 -3.04 25.73 -11.68
C ALA A 141 -3.63 25.32 -10.33
N VAL A 142 -3.12 24.27 -9.67
CA VAL A 142 -3.59 23.84 -8.35
C VAL A 142 -3.00 24.74 -7.24
N PRO A 143 -3.85 25.44 -6.45
CA PRO A 143 -3.42 26.25 -5.32
C PRO A 143 -2.56 25.45 -4.32
N GLY A 144 -1.56 26.10 -3.72
CA GLY A 144 -0.68 25.46 -2.74
C GLY A 144 -1.42 24.87 -1.53
N GLN A 145 -2.54 25.49 -1.15
CA GLN A 145 -3.41 25.01 -0.07
C GLN A 145 -4.05 23.66 -0.41
N LEU A 146 -4.50 23.47 -1.66
CA LEU A 146 -5.04 22.19 -2.12
C LEU A 146 -3.95 21.10 -2.16
N LYS A 147 -2.72 21.44 -2.58
CA LYS A 147 -1.58 20.51 -2.53
C LYS A 147 -1.28 20.04 -1.09
N THR A 148 -1.36 20.96 -0.14
CA THR A 148 -1.14 20.64 1.28
C THR A 148 -2.27 19.77 1.82
N ALA A 149 -3.52 20.09 1.48
CA ALA A 149 -4.68 19.30 1.88
C ALA A 149 -4.61 17.86 1.37
N ILE A 150 -4.12 17.64 0.14
CA ILE A 150 -3.89 16.28 -0.41
C ILE A 150 -2.91 15.50 0.47
N ALA A 151 -1.78 16.10 0.84
CA ALA A 151 -0.78 15.44 1.69
C ALA A 151 -1.34 15.09 3.08
N VAL A 152 -2.10 16.01 3.70
CA VAL A 152 -2.76 15.77 4.99
C VAL A 152 -3.82 14.67 4.88
N GLY A 153 -4.63 14.68 3.81
CA GLY A 153 -5.65 13.68 3.56
C GLY A 153 -5.07 12.26 3.44
N ILE A 154 -3.97 12.10 2.70
CA ILE A 154 -3.25 10.82 2.59
C ILE A 154 -2.74 10.38 3.98
N GLY A 155 -2.15 11.30 4.75
CA GLY A 155 -1.66 10.98 6.10
C GLY A 155 -2.77 10.53 7.06
N LEU A 156 -3.91 11.21 7.06
CA LEU A 156 -5.08 10.84 7.86
C LEU A 156 -5.68 9.50 7.41
N PHE A 157 -5.68 9.23 6.10
CA PHE A 157 -6.14 7.95 5.55
C PHE A 157 -5.25 6.79 5.99
N LEU A 158 -3.91 6.93 5.91
CA LEU A 158 -2.97 5.92 6.42
C LEU A 158 -3.09 5.74 7.93
N THR A 159 -3.36 6.82 8.67
CA THR A 159 -3.61 6.75 10.11
C THR A 159 -4.86 5.94 10.41
N LEU A 160 -5.95 6.17 9.68
CA LEU A 160 -7.20 5.42 9.84
C LEU A 160 -6.99 3.92 9.54
N ILE A 161 -6.27 3.60 8.45
CA ILE A 161 -5.88 2.23 8.11
C ILE A 161 -5.14 1.58 9.28
N GLY A 162 -4.14 2.25 9.84
CA GLY A 162 -3.36 1.72 10.97
C GLY A 162 -4.22 1.49 12.22
N LEU A 163 -5.19 2.38 12.48
CA LEU A 163 -6.14 2.21 13.59
C LEU A 163 -7.12 1.06 13.34
N ILE A 164 -7.52 0.81 12.09
CA ILE A 164 -8.35 -0.32 11.72
C ILE A 164 -7.59 -1.63 11.93
N ASP A 165 -6.35 -1.71 11.44
CA ASP A 165 -5.50 -2.89 11.58
C ASP A 165 -5.19 -3.22 13.05
N ALA A 166 -4.91 -2.19 13.85
CA ALA A 166 -4.70 -2.30 15.28
C ALA A 166 -5.97 -2.71 16.06
N GLY A 167 -7.16 -2.60 15.47
CA GLY A 167 -8.43 -2.87 16.12
C GLY A 167 -8.98 -1.73 16.98
N PHE A 168 -8.39 -0.53 16.90
CA PHE A 168 -8.92 0.69 17.53
C PHE A 168 -10.21 1.16 16.86
N VAL A 169 -10.27 1.04 15.54
CA VAL A 169 -11.45 1.35 14.73
C VAL A 169 -11.93 0.05 14.10
N ARG A 170 -13.23 -0.26 14.24
CA ARG A 170 -13.84 -1.43 13.62
C ARG A 170 -15.14 -1.07 12.92
N ALA A 171 -15.51 -1.87 11.94
CA ALA A 171 -16.85 -1.79 11.37
C ALA A 171 -17.87 -2.11 12.46
N THR A 172 -18.95 -1.33 12.55
CA THR A 172 -20.01 -1.59 13.55
C THR A 172 -21.02 -2.63 13.08
N GLY A 173 -21.04 -2.93 11.78
CA GLY A 173 -22.12 -3.70 11.15
C GLY A 173 -23.44 -2.91 11.00
N ASN A 174 -23.50 -1.65 11.43
CA ASN A 174 -24.68 -0.80 11.33
C ASN A 174 -24.57 0.18 10.16
N ALA A 175 -25.71 0.58 9.58
CA ALA A 175 -25.75 1.58 8.51
C ALA A 175 -25.22 2.96 8.97
N ALA A 176 -25.41 3.30 10.25
CA ALA A 176 -24.83 4.49 10.85
C ALA A 176 -24.68 4.32 12.38
N PRO A 177 -23.50 4.62 12.97
CA PRO A 177 -22.24 4.93 12.30
C PRO A 177 -21.61 3.65 11.73
N PRO A 178 -21.03 3.65 10.52
CA PRO A 178 -20.42 2.45 9.90
C PRO A 178 -19.12 2.01 10.59
N ILE A 179 -18.45 2.93 11.27
CA ILE A 179 -17.23 2.69 12.04
C ILE A 179 -17.43 3.09 13.50
N GLY A 180 -16.83 2.32 14.41
CA GLY A 180 -16.92 2.52 15.84
C GLY A 180 -15.59 2.23 16.55
N MET A 181 -15.55 2.58 17.83
CA MET A 181 -14.38 2.35 18.68
C MET A 181 -14.37 0.91 19.19
N GLY A 182 -13.30 0.18 18.88
CA GLY A 182 -13.10 -1.19 19.36
C GLY A 182 -14.26 -2.13 19.07
N ILE A 183 -14.46 -3.11 19.95
CA ILE A 183 -15.55 -4.09 19.89
C ILE A 183 -16.64 -3.62 20.84
N GLY A 184 -17.78 -3.18 20.30
CA GLY A 184 -18.91 -2.71 21.12
C GLY A 184 -18.62 -1.46 21.96
N GLY A 185 -17.64 -0.63 21.56
CA GLY A 185 -17.20 0.54 22.33
C GLY A 185 -16.00 0.29 23.25
N GLU A 186 -15.51 -0.95 23.31
CA GLU A 186 -14.39 -1.34 24.18
C GLU A 186 -13.15 -1.74 23.38
N LEU A 187 -11.99 -1.22 23.78
CA LEU A 187 -10.70 -1.64 23.25
C LEU A 187 -10.31 -2.98 23.86
N SER A 188 -10.63 -4.06 23.15
CA SER A 188 -10.33 -5.42 23.56
C SER A 188 -9.57 -6.16 22.47
N GLY A 189 -8.49 -6.83 22.86
CA GLY A 189 -7.71 -7.71 21.98
C GLY A 189 -6.21 -7.50 22.12
N TRP A 190 -5.45 -8.54 21.81
CA TRP A 190 -4.00 -8.52 21.75
C TRP A 190 -3.43 -7.54 20.71
N PRO A 191 -4.04 -7.37 19.51
CA PRO A 191 -3.53 -6.42 18.51
C PRO A 191 -3.48 -4.98 19.01
N VAL A 192 -4.49 -4.56 19.78
CA VAL A 192 -4.58 -3.21 20.37
C VAL A 192 -3.42 -2.98 21.35
N LEU A 193 -3.11 -3.98 22.20
CA LEU A 193 -2.02 -3.88 23.16
C LEU A 193 -0.65 -3.80 22.48
N VAL A 194 -0.44 -4.64 21.46
CA VAL A 194 0.80 -4.62 20.67
C VAL A 194 0.96 -3.28 19.95
N PHE A 195 -0.11 -2.72 19.39
CA PHE A 195 -0.10 -1.39 18.78
C PHE A 195 0.25 -0.29 19.80
N CYS A 196 -0.40 -0.27 20.96
CA CYS A 196 -0.11 0.70 22.02
C CYS A 196 1.35 0.64 22.46
N PHE A 197 1.87 -0.57 22.67
CA PHE A 197 3.27 -0.80 23.02
C PHE A 197 4.20 -0.29 21.92
N GLY A 198 3.96 -0.67 20.66
CA GLY A 198 4.79 -0.27 19.53
C GLY A 198 4.79 1.24 19.28
N LEU A 199 3.62 1.88 19.40
CA LEU A 199 3.47 3.33 19.26
C LEU A 199 4.24 4.07 20.37
N LEU A 200 4.05 3.66 21.62
CA LEU A 200 4.76 4.26 22.76
C LEU A 200 6.28 4.07 22.64
N LEU A 201 6.72 2.87 22.23
CA LEU A 201 8.12 2.57 21.98
C LEU A 201 8.69 3.48 20.89
N MET A 202 8.00 3.62 19.76
CA MET A 202 8.42 4.49 18.67
C MET A 202 8.51 5.96 19.10
N ILE A 203 7.49 6.47 19.80
CA ILE A 203 7.50 7.84 20.33
C ILE A 203 8.68 8.02 21.29
N SER A 204 8.90 7.08 22.21
CA SER A 204 10.00 7.13 23.18
C SER A 204 11.38 7.15 22.53
N LEU A 205 11.59 6.32 21.49
CA LEU A 205 12.84 6.28 20.73
C LEU A 205 13.02 7.53 19.86
N HIS A 206 11.93 8.03 19.28
CA HIS A 206 11.94 9.23 18.44
C HIS A 206 12.26 10.49 19.26
N THR A 207 11.62 10.67 20.43
CA THR A 207 11.91 11.77 21.35
C THR A 207 13.34 11.72 21.87
N ARG A 208 13.91 10.51 22.07
CA ARG A 208 15.33 10.33 22.41
C ARG A 208 16.29 10.51 21.23
N ARG A 209 15.79 10.86 20.04
CA ARG A 209 16.58 11.06 18.81
C ARG A 209 17.48 9.86 18.46
N VAL A 210 17.00 8.65 18.74
CA VAL A 210 17.75 7.43 18.40
C VAL A 210 17.76 7.27 16.87
N PRO A 211 18.94 7.11 16.25
CA PRO A 211 19.03 6.94 14.81
C PRO A 211 18.37 5.61 14.40
N GLY A 212 17.34 5.67 13.56
CA GLY A 212 16.55 4.50 13.18
C GLY A 212 15.46 4.11 14.17
N ALA A 213 14.99 5.05 15.00
CA ALA A 213 13.89 4.83 15.96
C ALA A 213 12.67 4.10 15.36
N ILE A 214 12.27 4.47 14.14
CA ILE A 214 11.15 3.84 13.43
C ILE A 214 11.47 2.37 13.11
N LEU A 215 12.66 2.08 12.56
CA LEU A 215 13.10 0.72 12.25
C LEU A 215 13.14 -0.17 13.51
N ILE A 216 13.73 0.33 14.59
CA ILE A 216 13.79 -0.40 15.86
C ILE A 216 12.38 -0.66 16.40
N GLY A 217 11.52 0.36 16.35
CA GLY A 217 10.13 0.24 16.75
C GLY A 217 9.37 -0.84 15.98
N ILE A 218 9.48 -0.85 14.64
CA ILE A 218 8.87 -1.87 13.79
C ILE A 218 9.39 -3.26 14.16
N VAL A 219 10.71 -3.47 14.17
CA VAL A 219 11.31 -4.80 14.44
C VAL A 219 10.92 -5.32 15.82
N VAL A 220 11.03 -4.50 16.86
CA VAL A 220 10.69 -4.92 18.23
C VAL A 220 9.20 -5.22 18.35
N THR A 221 8.33 -4.40 17.76
CA THR A 221 6.88 -4.61 17.79
C THR A 221 6.49 -5.89 17.05
N THR A 222 7.12 -6.17 15.90
CA THR A 222 6.91 -7.43 15.16
C THR A 222 7.32 -8.65 15.99
N ILE A 223 8.47 -8.61 16.66
CA ILE A 223 8.91 -9.70 17.54
C ILE A 223 7.89 -9.91 18.67
N VAL A 224 7.44 -8.83 19.31
CA VAL A 224 6.41 -8.90 20.37
C VAL A 224 5.10 -9.47 19.81
N ALA A 225 4.68 -9.07 18.61
CA ALA A 225 3.48 -9.58 17.96
C ALA A 225 3.54 -11.10 17.74
N ILE A 226 4.68 -11.61 17.26
CA ILE A 226 4.90 -13.04 17.03
C ILE A 226 4.90 -13.81 18.36
N ILE A 227 5.56 -13.29 19.40
CA ILE A 227 5.58 -13.92 20.72
C ILE A 227 4.17 -13.99 21.31
N VAL A 228 3.42 -12.89 21.22
CA VAL A 228 2.04 -12.84 21.70
C VAL A 228 1.20 -13.88 20.95
N GLN A 229 1.28 -13.92 19.62
CA GLN A 229 0.56 -14.92 18.82
C GLN A 229 0.92 -16.36 19.20
N ALA A 230 2.21 -16.65 19.41
CA ALA A 230 2.66 -17.99 19.78
C ALA A 230 2.14 -18.45 21.16
N ILE A 231 1.86 -17.52 22.07
CA ILE A 231 1.34 -17.80 23.41
C ILE A 231 -0.20 -17.88 23.41
N THR A 232 -0.85 -17.00 22.65
CA THR A 232 -2.30 -16.77 22.76
C THR A 232 -3.11 -17.40 21.63
N ASP A 233 -2.43 -18.01 20.64
CA ASP A 233 -2.99 -18.67 19.44
C ASP A 233 -4.24 -17.96 18.91
N THR A 234 -4.13 -16.64 18.76
CA THR A 234 -5.29 -15.80 18.51
C THR A 234 -5.65 -15.89 17.02
N PRO A 235 -6.87 -16.30 16.65
CA PRO A 235 -7.22 -16.51 15.25
C PRO A 235 -7.25 -15.18 14.48
N ALA A 236 -7.19 -15.27 13.15
CA ALA A 236 -7.48 -14.14 12.28
C ALA A 236 -8.92 -13.64 12.54
N SER A 237 -9.12 -12.32 12.44
CA SER A 237 -10.45 -11.72 12.57
C SER A 237 -11.38 -12.16 11.45
N GLY A 238 -10.84 -12.51 10.27
CA GLY A 238 -11.63 -13.04 9.14
C GLY A 238 -12.75 -12.11 8.67
N GLY A 239 -12.67 -10.81 8.97
CA GLY A 239 -13.73 -9.84 8.72
C GLY A 239 -14.85 -9.81 9.76
N ASP A 240 -14.81 -10.62 10.82
CA ASP A 240 -15.77 -10.57 11.92
C ASP A 240 -15.53 -9.31 12.79
N PRO A 241 -16.50 -8.37 12.85
CA PRO A 241 -16.40 -7.17 13.67
C PRO A 241 -16.16 -7.43 15.17
N THR A 242 -16.61 -8.58 15.66
CA THR A 242 -16.61 -8.95 17.08
C THR A 242 -15.38 -9.75 17.52
N SER A 243 -14.56 -10.20 16.56
CA SER A 243 -13.41 -11.05 16.85
C SER A 243 -12.29 -10.28 17.53
N LYS A 244 -11.77 -10.79 18.65
CA LYS A 244 -10.59 -10.22 19.34
C LYS A 244 -9.25 -10.53 18.62
N GLY A 245 -9.34 -11.15 17.45
CA GLY A 245 -8.22 -11.58 16.62
C GLY A 245 -7.53 -10.49 15.82
N TRP A 246 -6.45 -10.88 15.13
CA TRP A 246 -5.67 -10.01 14.26
C TRP A 246 -6.48 -9.61 13.02
N ASN A 247 -6.46 -8.33 12.65
CA ASN A 247 -7.36 -7.80 11.64
C ASN A 247 -6.90 -8.15 10.20
N LEU A 248 -5.90 -7.43 9.68
CA LEU A 248 -5.51 -7.56 8.27
C LEU A 248 -4.53 -8.71 8.02
N ASN A 249 -3.67 -9.02 9.00
CA ASN A 249 -2.69 -10.10 8.87
C ASN A 249 -2.37 -10.73 10.24
N VAL A 250 -2.23 -12.06 10.27
CA VAL A 250 -1.81 -12.79 11.47
C VAL A 250 -0.28 -12.80 11.53
N PRO A 251 0.34 -12.31 12.61
CA PRO A 251 1.79 -12.37 12.79
C PRO A 251 2.23 -13.80 13.12
N ALA A 252 2.40 -14.62 12.09
CA ALA A 252 2.93 -15.96 12.19
C ALA A 252 4.40 -16.01 11.76
N TRP A 253 5.13 -17.00 12.28
CA TRP A 253 6.42 -17.34 11.70
C TRP A 253 6.18 -17.93 10.30
N PRO A 254 6.89 -17.46 9.26
CA PRO A 254 6.67 -17.97 7.91
C PRO A 254 7.10 -19.44 7.81
N ASP A 255 6.19 -20.30 7.34
CA ASP A 255 6.48 -21.71 7.06
C ASP A 255 7.46 -21.89 5.89
N LYS A 256 7.55 -20.87 5.01
CA LYS A 256 8.50 -20.79 3.90
C LYS A 256 9.18 -19.42 3.87
N ILE A 257 10.51 -19.41 3.92
CA ILE A 257 11.32 -18.18 3.88
C ILE A 257 11.42 -17.61 2.46
N VAL A 258 11.31 -18.48 1.45
CA VAL A 258 11.36 -18.10 0.03
C VAL A 258 10.26 -18.87 -0.69
N GLU A 259 9.34 -18.13 -1.30
CA GLU A 259 8.33 -18.67 -2.21
C GLU A 259 8.59 -18.10 -3.60
N THR A 260 8.44 -18.94 -4.63
CA THR A 260 8.59 -18.48 -6.01
C THR A 260 7.43 -17.53 -6.31
N PRO A 261 7.69 -16.25 -6.66
CA PRO A 261 6.62 -15.31 -6.93
C PRO A 261 5.85 -15.77 -8.17
N ASP A 262 4.53 -15.87 -8.04
CA ASP A 262 3.66 -15.99 -9.20
C ASP A 262 3.50 -14.59 -9.81
N LEU A 263 3.87 -14.48 -11.09
CA LEU A 263 3.83 -13.26 -11.87
C LEU A 263 2.81 -13.36 -13.01
N SER A 264 1.89 -14.32 -12.95
CA SER A 264 0.86 -14.57 -13.97
C SER A 264 0.01 -13.33 -14.31
N LEU A 265 -0.18 -12.41 -13.37
CA LEU A 265 -0.90 -11.15 -13.58
C LEU A 265 -0.12 -10.11 -14.40
N LEU A 266 1.19 -10.25 -14.60
CA LEU A 266 1.98 -9.32 -15.40
C LEU A 266 1.63 -9.46 -16.88
N GLY A 267 1.01 -8.42 -17.43
CA GLY A 267 0.62 -8.37 -18.83
C GLY A 267 -0.80 -8.87 -19.12
N ASP A 268 -1.55 -9.27 -18.08
CA ASP A 268 -2.95 -9.67 -18.22
C ASP A 268 -3.89 -8.45 -18.19
N PHE A 269 -3.95 -7.75 -19.31
CA PHE A 269 -4.83 -6.60 -19.50
C PHE A 269 -5.42 -6.57 -20.91
N ASN A 270 -6.65 -6.06 -21.03
CA ASN A 270 -7.34 -5.89 -22.31
C ASN A 270 -7.58 -4.40 -22.57
N LEU A 271 -6.94 -3.87 -23.61
CA LEU A 271 -6.99 -2.44 -23.93
C LEU A 271 -8.31 -2.02 -24.61
N LEU A 272 -9.00 -2.95 -25.28
CA LEU A 272 -10.16 -2.60 -26.12
C LEU A 272 -11.50 -3.08 -25.52
N GLY A 273 -11.51 -4.11 -24.68
CA GLY A 273 -12.76 -4.66 -24.12
C GLY A 273 -13.50 -3.72 -23.16
N SER A 274 -12.79 -2.79 -22.51
CA SER A 274 -13.38 -1.74 -21.67
C SER A 274 -14.29 -0.78 -22.46
N PHE A 275 -13.92 -0.46 -23.70
CA PHE A 275 -14.70 0.44 -24.57
C PHE A 275 -15.96 -0.23 -25.11
N ASP A 276 -15.93 -1.56 -25.31
CA ASP A 276 -17.08 -2.34 -25.77
C ASP A 276 -18.13 -2.56 -24.68
N ARG A 277 -17.72 -2.66 -23.41
CA ARG A 277 -18.62 -2.92 -22.27
C ARG A 277 -19.31 -1.67 -21.72
N VAL A 278 -18.57 -0.56 -21.57
CA VAL A 278 -19.10 0.65 -20.88
C VAL A 278 -19.31 1.81 -21.86
N GLY A 279 -18.90 1.66 -23.11
CA GLY A 279 -18.98 2.71 -24.14
C GLY A 279 -17.87 3.77 -23.99
N VAL A 280 -17.52 4.40 -25.11
CA VAL A 280 -16.36 5.30 -25.22
C VAL A 280 -16.43 6.48 -24.25
N VAL A 281 -17.61 7.05 -24.03
CA VAL A 281 -17.79 8.21 -23.16
C VAL A 281 -17.55 7.85 -21.69
N ALA A 282 -18.07 6.71 -21.23
CA ALA A 282 -17.86 6.27 -19.85
C ALA A 282 -16.42 5.81 -19.63
N ALA A 283 -15.81 5.11 -20.58
CA ALA A 283 -14.39 4.74 -20.51
C ALA A 283 -13.49 5.98 -20.41
N VAL A 284 -13.76 7.03 -21.20
CA VAL A 284 -13.02 8.30 -21.12
C VAL A 284 -13.24 8.99 -19.77
N LEU A 285 -14.47 9.03 -19.26
CA LEU A 285 -14.75 9.60 -17.94
C LEU A 285 -14.01 8.85 -16.83
N LEU A 286 -13.97 7.52 -16.89
CA LEU A 286 -13.26 6.66 -15.95
C LEU A 286 -11.74 6.82 -16.01
N VAL A 287 -11.18 7.17 -17.17
CA VAL A 287 -9.74 7.46 -17.33
C VAL A 287 -9.35 8.84 -16.76
N PHE A 288 -10.28 9.78 -16.70
CA PHE A 288 -10.01 11.15 -16.22
C PHE A 288 -10.61 11.47 -14.84
N THR A 289 -11.09 10.45 -14.11
CA THR A 289 -11.57 10.58 -12.72
C THR A 289 -10.45 10.31 -11.72
#